data_AF-A0A9R1WUX9-F1
#
_entry.id   AF-A0A9R1WUX9-F1
#
_cell.length_a   1.000
_cell.length_b   1.000
_cell.length_c   1.000
_cell.angle_alpha   90.00
_cell.angle_beta   90.00
_cell.angle_gamma   90.00
#
_symmetry.space_group_name_H-M   'P 1'
#
loop_
_entity.id
_entity.type
_entity.pdbx_description
1 polymer ?
#
loop_
_entity_poly.entity_id
_entity_poly.type
_entity_poly.pdbx_seq_one_letter_code
_entity_poly.pdbx_strand_id
1 'polypeptide(L)'
;MSGTKTNRKDAFWKRMLLKKTIEFFSEYHKNKHTVGIPHDKNNTTDNDAYALSAAYSSEVCTKLFIKAHFFVLQNTPEVYLYIERHKIHLKNKHPMKRQALLEKEHNEAFSHWLKVEREMMIDIHNISEDLRWVSHVLQHVVMKYTLYHINGYVFCIQSREGIFNQNSGVCVESTDTHISRKEEVTYDNTFYYGALQEIWVVDYHIRKKKNHIFNCDWVHNK
;
A
#
# COMPACT_ATOMS: atom_id res chain seq x y z
N MET A 1 -6.13 -33.55 -23.82
CA MET A 1 -6.96 -32.33 -23.99
C MET A 1 -7.85 -32.20 -22.76
N SER A 2 -7.46 -31.39 -21.76
CA SER A 2 -8.35 -31.01 -20.65
C SER A 2 -8.42 -29.48 -20.59
N GLY A 3 -9.64 -28.96 -20.71
CA GLY A 3 -9.91 -27.57 -21.05
C GLY A 3 -9.60 -26.58 -19.93
N THR A 4 -8.90 -25.51 -20.31
CA THR A 4 -8.83 -24.22 -19.62
C THR A 4 -10.19 -23.52 -19.67
N LYS A 5 -11.09 -23.85 -18.74
CA LYS A 5 -12.25 -23.01 -18.40
C LYS A 5 -11.87 -22.07 -17.26
N THR A 6 -10.92 -21.18 -17.49
CA THR A 6 -10.70 -20.02 -16.61
C THR A 6 -11.80 -18.99 -16.90
N ASN A 7 -12.94 -19.28 -16.29
CA ASN A 7 -14.08 -18.45 -15.89
C ASN A 7 -14.34 -17.12 -16.65
N ARG A 8 -15.05 -17.20 -17.78
CA ARG A 8 -15.70 -16.05 -18.46
C ARG A 8 -16.58 -15.20 -17.53
N LYS A 9 -17.11 -15.79 -16.44
CA LYS A 9 -17.90 -15.07 -15.44
C LYS A 9 -17.03 -14.10 -14.65
N ASP A 10 -15.83 -14.49 -14.23
CA ASP A 10 -14.93 -13.62 -13.46
C ASP A 10 -14.50 -12.40 -14.27
N ALA A 11 -14.21 -12.58 -15.56
CA ALA A 11 -13.88 -11.48 -16.46
C ALA A 11 -15.06 -10.52 -16.70
N PHE A 12 -16.28 -11.05 -16.83
CA PHE A 12 -17.49 -10.26 -16.98
C PHE A 12 -17.78 -9.41 -15.73
N TRP A 13 -17.64 -10.01 -14.53
CA TRP A 13 -17.92 -9.32 -13.27
C TRP A 13 -16.83 -8.33 -12.87
N LYS A 14 -15.55 -8.59 -13.16
CA LYS A 14 -14.46 -7.59 -13.04
C LYS A 14 -14.74 -6.35 -13.89
N ARG A 15 -15.28 -6.53 -15.10
CA ARG A 15 -15.69 -5.44 -15.98
C ARG A 15 -16.90 -4.68 -15.42
N MET A 16 -17.84 -5.37 -14.77
CA MET A 16 -18.97 -4.73 -14.10
C MET A 16 -18.55 -3.93 -12.86
N LEU A 17 -17.58 -4.43 -12.09
CA LEU A 17 -16.99 -3.74 -10.96
C LEU A 17 -16.28 -2.47 -11.41
N LEU A 18 -15.41 -2.57 -12.41
CA LEU A 18 -14.74 -1.41 -13.00
C LEU A 18 -15.77 -0.37 -13.46
N LYS A 19 -16.84 -0.81 -14.12
CA LYS A 19 -17.91 0.07 -14.59
C LYS A 19 -18.61 0.78 -13.43
N LYS A 20 -19.02 0.04 -12.38
CA LYS A 20 -19.68 0.62 -11.19
C LYS A 20 -18.75 1.57 -10.41
N THR A 21 -17.48 1.22 -10.29
CA THR A 21 -16.47 2.06 -9.66
C THR A 21 -16.26 3.34 -10.47
N ILE A 22 -16.06 3.24 -11.79
CA ILE A 22 -15.93 4.41 -12.67
C ILE A 22 -17.20 5.26 -12.64
N GLU A 23 -18.39 4.66 -12.66
CA GLU A 23 -19.67 5.39 -12.57
C GLU A 23 -19.78 6.16 -11.25
N PHE A 24 -19.51 5.49 -10.11
CA PHE A 24 -19.50 6.12 -8.79
C PHE A 24 -18.49 7.27 -8.70
N PHE A 25 -17.26 7.07 -9.19
CA PHE A 25 -16.22 8.10 -9.14
C PHE A 25 -16.41 9.22 -10.18
N SER A 26 -17.04 8.94 -11.32
CA SER A 26 -17.44 9.96 -12.29
C SER A 26 -18.56 10.84 -11.76
N GLU A 27 -19.49 10.24 -11.00
CA GLU A 27 -20.56 10.96 -10.31
C GLU A 27 -20.01 11.75 -9.11
N TYR A 28 -19.03 11.20 -8.38
CA TYR A 28 -18.24 11.91 -7.36
C TYR A 28 -17.53 13.14 -7.91
N HIS A 29 -16.85 13.03 -9.05
CA HIS A 29 -16.14 14.16 -9.65
C HIS A 29 -17.12 15.25 -10.15
N LYS A 30 -18.32 14.87 -10.60
CA LYS A 30 -19.36 15.80 -11.06
C LYS A 30 -20.10 16.50 -9.93
N ASN A 31 -20.36 15.80 -8.81
CA ASN A 31 -21.23 16.32 -7.76
C ASN A 31 -20.50 16.76 -6.49
N LYS A 32 -19.21 16.41 -6.26
CA LYS A 32 -18.41 16.69 -5.04
C LYS A 32 -19.09 16.41 -3.69
N HIS A 33 -20.29 15.85 -3.69
CA HIS A 33 -21.06 15.44 -2.54
C HIS A 33 -21.02 13.92 -2.46
N THR A 34 -20.40 13.46 -1.40
CA THR A 34 -20.18 12.06 -1.12
C THR A 34 -21.37 11.50 -0.38
N VAL A 35 -22.19 10.72 -1.08
CA VAL A 35 -23.22 9.90 -0.45
C VAL A 35 -22.53 8.89 0.47
N GLY A 36 -22.74 9.02 1.78
CA GLY A 36 -22.19 8.11 2.79
C GLY A 36 -20.93 8.59 3.51
N ILE A 37 -20.40 9.78 3.21
CA ILE A 37 -19.33 10.41 4.01
C ILE A 37 -19.98 11.40 4.98
N PRO A 38 -19.81 11.23 6.31
CA PRO A 38 -20.21 12.25 7.27
C PRO A 38 -19.47 13.56 6.98
N HIS A 39 -20.21 14.66 6.86
CA HIS A 39 -19.70 15.97 6.44
C HIS A 39 -18.73 16.63 7.44
N ASP A 40 -18.58 16.09 8.65
CA ASP A 40 -17.77 16.68 9.72
C ASP A 40 -16.78 15.66 10.28
N LYS A 41 -15.50 15.77 9.92
CA LYS A 41 -14.40 15.22 10.73
C LYS A 41 -13.13 16.06 10.64
N ASN A 42 -13.19 17.24 11.26
CA ASN A 42 -11.99 17.81 11.87
C ASN A 42 -11.72 17.04 13.17
N ASN A 43 -10.53 16.45 13.29
CA ASN A 43 -9.96 15.73 14.45
C ASN A 43 -10.33 14.25 14.58
N THR A 44 -9.66 13.37 13.83
CA THR A 44 -9.60 11.94 14.14
C THR A 44 -8.33 11.65 14.96
N THR A 45 -8.50 11.33 16.23
CA THR A 45 -7.44 10.76 17.09
C THR A 45 -7.07 9.34 16.62
N ASP A 46 -5.83 8.90 16.91
CA ASP A 46 -5.24 7.58 16.57
C ASP A 46 -6.07 6.31 16.95
N ASN A 47 -7.23 6.46 17.60
CA ASN A 47 -8.15 5.38 18.00
C ASN A 47 -9.22 5.03 16.95
N ASP A 48 -9.22 5.64 15.77
CA ASP A 48 -10.29 5.45 14.77
C ASP A 48 -10.17 4.14 13.96
N ALA A 49 -9.23 3.26 14.30
CA ALA A 49 -9.00 1.99 13.61
C ALA A 49 -9.17 0.78 14.54
N TYR A 50 -10.16 -0.07 14.26
CA TYR A 50 -10.42 -1.28 15.05
C TYR A 50 -10.99 -2.43 14.22
N ALA A 51 -10.71 -3.65 14.66
CA ALA A 51 -11.18 -4.86 13.99
C ALA A 51 -12.65 -5.11 14.29
N LEU A 52 -13.42 -5.45 13.26
CA LEU A 52 -14.82 -5.89 13.37
C LEU A 52 -14.98 -7.40 13.09
N SER A 53 -13.89 -8.05 12.71
CA SER A 53 -13.78 -9.49 12.48
C SER A 53 -12.67 -10.09 13.31
N ALA A 54 -12.74 -11.40 13.53
CA ALA A 54 -11.65 -12.14 14.16
C ALA A 54 -10.38 -12.05 13.31
N ALA A 55 -9.26 -11.77 13.97
CA ALA A 55 -7.96 -11.76 13.33
C ALA A 55 -7.46 -13.19 13.10
N TYR A 56 -6.82 -13.43 11.97
CA TYR A 56 -6.08 -14.67 11.75
C TYR A 56 -4.64 -14.37 11.33
N SER A 57 -3.70 -15.03 12.00
CA SER A 57 -2.28 -14.93 11.69
C SER A 57 -1.97 -15.76 10.45
N SER A 58 -1.20 -15.19 9.52
CA SER A 58 -0.76 -15.87 8.31
C SER A 58 0.68 -15.53 8.03
N GLU A 59 1.48 -16.56 7.76
CA GLU A 59 2.77 -16.36 7.10
C GLU A 59 2.52 -15.92 5.65
N VAL A 60 3.35 -15.00 5.17
CA VAL A 60 3.30 -14.41 3.84
C VAL A 60 4.64 -14.67 3.17
N CYS A 61 4.65 -14.93 1.87
CA CYS A 61 5.91 -15.17 1.17
C CYS A 61 6.84 -13.96 1.28
N THR A 62 8.14 -14.21 1.47
CA THR A 62 9.17 -13.17 1.69
C THR A 62 9.13 -12.05 0.66
N LYS A 63 8.94 -12.37 -0.62
CA LYS A 63 8.87 -11.36 -1.69
C LYS A 63 7.71 -10.40 -1.54
N LEU A 64 6.53 -10.91 -1.18
CA LEU A 64 5.33 -10.08 -1.00
C LEU A 64 5.43 -9.29 0.31
N PHE A 65 5.99 -9.90 1.35
CA PHE A 65 6.25 -9.23 2.62
C PHE A 65 7.22 -8.05 2.45
N ILE A 66 8.33 -8.23 1.72
CA ILE A 66 9.30 -7.15 1.45
C ILE A 66 8.63 -5.98 0.73
N LYS A 67 7.73 -6.24 -0.23
CA LYS A 67 6.97 -5.19 -0.92
C LYS A 67 6.04 -4.44 0.04
N ALA A 68 5.29 -5.18 0.87
CA ALA A 68 4.39 -4.61 1.86
C ALA A 68 5.15 -3.76 2.90
N HIS A 69 6.29 -4.26 3.37
CA HIS A 69 7.19 -3.55 4.28
C HIS A 69 7.75 -2.28 3.65
N PHE A 70 8.23 -2.37 2.40
CA PHE A 70 8.71 -1.20 1.67
C PHE A 70 7.63 -0.13 1.51
N PHE A 71 6.37 -0.53 1.26
CA PHE A 71 5.24 0.40 1.23
C PHE A 71 5.03 1.11 2.57
N VAL A 72 5.14 0.39 3.70
CA VAL A 72 5.08 1.01 5.04
C VAL A 72 6.22 2.01 5.23
N LEU A 73 7.44 1.66 4.81
CA LEU A 73 8.60 2.54 4.89
C LEU A 73 8.39 3.83 4.08
N GLN A 74 7.91 3.73 2.85
CA GLN A 74 7.64 4.89 1.99
C GLN A 74 6.59 5.84 2.55
N ASN A 75 5.61 5.30 3.31
CA ASN A 75 4.52 6.07 3.92
C ASN A 75 4.80 6.47 5.37
N THR A 76 6.02 6.26 5.86
CA THR A 76 6.43 6.66 7.22
C THR A 76 7.21 7.99 7.15
N PRO A 77 6.70 9.10 7.69
CA PRO A 77 7.33 10.42 7.58
C PRO A 77 8.80 10.45 8.04
N GLU A 78 9.10 9.73 9.12
CA GLU A 78 10.43 9.63 9.73
C GLU A 78 11.46 8.96 8.80
N VAL A 79 10.98 8.18 7.81
CA VAL A 79 11.82 7.44 6.86
C VAL A 79 12.16 8.28 5.62
N TYR A 80 11.42 9.36 5.35
CA TYR A 80 11.59 10.19 4.14
C TYR A 80 13.04 10.64 3.91
N LEU A 81 13.71 11.14 4.95
CA LEU A 81 15.11 11.59 4.85
C LEU A 81 16.07 10.44 4.49
N TYR A 82 15.76 9.22 4.93
CA TYR A 82 16.57 8.05 4.64
C TYR A 82 16.39 7.55 3.21
N ILE A 83 15.19 7.71 2.65
CA ILE A 83 14.94 7.42 1.23
C ILE A 83 15.86 8.26 0.36
N GLU A 84 15.93 9.56 0.62
CA GLU A 84 16.79 10.48 -0.13
C GLU A 84 18.28 10.21 0.11
N ARG A 85 18.70 9.93 1.35
CA ARG A 85 20.07 9.50 1.64
C ARG A 85 20.46 8.24 0.89
N HIS A 86 19.60 7.23 0.82
CA HIS A 86 19.89 6.01 0.08
C HIS A 86 20.02 6.25 -1.43
N LYS A 87 19.15 7.09 -2.01
CA LYS A 87 19.26 7.47 -3.43
C LYS A 87 20.59 8.17 -3.73
N ILE A 88 21.01 9.10 -2.87
CA ILE A 88 22.31 9.78 -2.98
C ILE A 88 23.47 8.78 -2.83
N HIS A 89 23.38 7.87 -1.85
CA HIS A 89 24.38 6.81 -1.65
C HIS A 89 24.54 5.95 -2.91
N LEU A 90 23.44 5.50 -3.52
CA LEU A 90 23.46 4.72 -4.75
C LEU A 90 24.04 5.51 -5.93
N LYS A 91 23.68 6.80 -6.06
CA LYS A 91 24.22 7.66 -7.12
C LYS A 91 25.73 7.86 -6.98
N ASN A 92 26.23 8.04 -5.77
CA ASN A 92 27.66 8.17 -5.49
C ASN A 92 28.42 6.87 -5.73
N LYS A 93 27.84 5.73 -5.32
CA LYS A 93 28.43 4.39 -5.52
C LYS A 93 28.44 3.97 -6.99
N HIS A 94 27.44 4.39 -7.77
CA HIS A 94 27.28 4.04 -9.17
C HIS A 94 26.98 5.26 -10.07
N PRO A 95 27.94 6.20 -10.25
CA PRO A 95 27.69 7.48 -10.92
C PRO A 95 27.17 7.34 -12.36
N MET A 96 27.69 6.34 -13.07
CA MET A 96 27.39 6.05 -14.49
C MET A 96 26.14 5.17 -14.69
N LYS A 97 25.53 4.67 -13.61
CA LYS A 97 24.36 3.82 -13.71
C LYS A 97 23.14 4.67 -14.03
N ARG A 98 22.30 4.18 -14.95
CA ARG A 98 21.09 4.87 -15.38
C ARG A 98 20.10 5.01 -14.24
N GLN A 99 19.32 6.09 -14.24
CA GLN A 99 18.37 6.42 -13.19
C GLN A 99 17.37 5.28 -12.92
N ALA A 100 16.80 4.68 -13.97
CA ALA A 100 15.89 3.52 -13.85
C ALA A 100 16.48 2.35 -13.04
N LEU A 101 17.77 2.08 -13.23
CA LEU A 101 18.45 0.98 -12.54
C LEU A 101 18.81 1.33 -11.10
N LEU A 102 19.02 2.62 -10.80
CA LEU A 102 19.21 3.13 -9.44
C LEU A 102 17.89 3.06 -8.66
N GLU A 103 16.78 3.43 -9.27
CA GLU A 103 15.44 3.31 -8.66
C GLU A 103 15.07 1.85 -8.39
N LYS A 104 15.36 0.96 -9.34
CA LYS A 104 15.19 -0.48 -9.13
C LYS A 104 16.02 -0.98 -7.95
N GLU A 105 17.30 -0.62 -7.90
CA GLU A 105 18.19 -1.02 -6.80
C GLU A 105 17.73 -0.44 -5.47
N HIS A 106 17.26 0.81 -5.46
CA HIS A 106 16.65 1.43 -4.27
C HIS A 106 15.47 0.59 -3.76
N ASN A 107 14.51 0.25 -4.63
CA ASN A 107 13.31 -0.51 -4.25
C ASN A 107 13.65 -1.93 -3.74
N GLU A 108 14.74 -2.53 -4.22
CA GLU A 108 15.17 -3.87 -3.82
C GLU A 108 16.01 -3.87 -2.54
N ALA A 109 16.86 -2.86 -2.32
CA ALA A 109 17.87 -2.86 -1.26
C ALA A 109 17.54 -1.93 -0.06
N PHE A 110 16.63 -0.96 -0.22
CA PHE A 110 16.43 0.09 0.79
C PHE A 110 16.11 -0.43 2.18
N SER A 111 15.20 -1.40 2.31
CA SER A 111 14.81 -1.94 3.62
C SER A 111 16.01 -2.53 4.39
N HIS A 112 16.90 -3.23 3.67
CA HIS A 112 18.11 -3.79 4.27
C HIS A 112 19.13 -2.69 4.57
N TRP A 113 19.35 -1.77 3.64
CA TRP A 113 20.26 -0.64 3.81
C TRP A 113 19.87 0.22 5.03
N LEU A 114 18.57 0.52 5.21
CA LEU A 114 18.07 1.30 6.33
C LEU A 114 18.36 0.64 7.68
N LYS A 115 18.23 -0.69 7.75
CA LYS A 115 18.57 -1.46 8.96
C LYS A 115 20.04 -1.27 9.33
N VAL A 116 20.94 -1.45 8.35
CA VAL A 116 22.39 -1.34 8.54
C VAL A 116 22.79 0.10 8.89
N GLU A 117 22.27 1.08 8.16
CA GLU A 117 22.52 2.51 8.39
C GLU A 117 22.17 2.90 9.84
N ARG A 118 21.03 2.40 10.34
CA ARG A 118 20.61 2.62 11.72
C ARG A 118 21.50 1.90 12.74
N GLU A 119 21.94 0.68 12.46
CA GLU A 119 22.85 -0.07 13.34
C GLU A 119 24.24 0.57 13.46
N MET A 120 24.65 1.33 12.44
CA MET A 120 25.93 2.06 12.41
C MET A 120 25.86 3.45 13.05
N MET A 121 24.67 3.93 13.47
CA MET A 121 24.54 5.22 14.12
C MET A 121 25.18 5.23 15.51
N ILE A 122 25.98 6.27 15.79
CA ILE A 122 26.64 6.46 17.09
C ILE A 122 25.63 6.74 18.21
N ASP A 123 24.50 7.38 17.88
CA ASP A 123 23.45 7.74 18.82
C ASP A 123 22.11 7.06 18.46
N ILE A 124 22.07 5.74 18.65
CA ILE A 124 20.85 4.93 18.45
C ILE A 124 19.71 5.31 19.40
N HIS A 125 19.97 6.11 20.44
CA HIS A 125 18.98 6.51 21.43
C HIS A 125 18.23 7.79 21.06
N ASN A 126 18.73 8.55 20.08
CA ASN A 126 18.14 9.82 19.62
C ASN A 126 17.33 9.68 18.31
N ILE A 127 17.04 8.44 17.88
CA ILE A 127 16.11 8.19 16.77
C ILE A 127 14.68 8.11 17.29
N SER A 128 13.71 8.50 16.46
CA SER A 128 12.31 8.33 16.80
C SER A 128 11.97 6.85 17.00
N GLU A 129 11.06 6.55 17.93
CA GLU A 129 10.57 5.17 18.14
C GLU A 129 9.99 4.61 16.84
N ASP A 130 9.27 5.42 16.08
CA ASP A 130 8.70 5.03 14.79
C ASP A 130 9.78 4.56 13.80
N LEU A 131 10.87 5.31 13.64
CA LEU A 131 11.99 4.90 12.79
C LEU A 131 12.63 3.61 13.32
N ARG A 132 12.83 3.51 14.64
CA ARG A 132 13.41 2.33 15.29
C ARG A 132 12.62 1.07 14.96
N TRP A 133 11.29 1.13 15.09
CA TRP A 133 10.42 -0.02 14.86
C TRP A 133 10.31 -0.41 13.39
N VAL A 134 10.06 0.56 12.50
CA VAL A 134 9.89 0.25 11.06
C VAL A 134 11.19 -0.21 10.39
N SER A 135 12.36 0.14 10.92
CA SER A 135 13.63 -0.33 10.37
C SER A 135 14.02 -1.75 10.84
N HIS A 136 13.33 -2.31 11.84
CA HIS A 136 13.47 -3.72 12.18
C HIS A 136 12.68 -4.57 11.18
N VAL A 137 13.37 -5.44 10.46
CA VAL A 137 12.72 -6.40 9.57
C VAL A 137 11.92 -7.38 10.42
N LEU A 138 10.61 -7.37 10.22
CA LEU A 138 9.66 -8.24 10.91
C LEU A 138 9.76 -9.68 10.45
N GLN A 139 9.25 -10.58 11.30
CA GLN A 139 8.87 -11.92 10.89
C GLN A 139 7.82 -11.81 9.78
N HIS A 140 7.83 -12.74 8.81
CA HIS A 140 6.95 -12.71 7.63
C HIS A 140 5.48 -13.04 7.94
N VAL A 141 4.98 -12.59 9.10
CA VAL A 141 3.67 -12.86 9.65
C VAL A 141 2.86 -11.58 9.68
N VAL A 142 1.64 -11.64 9.17
CA VAL A 142 0.68 -10.52 9.22
C VAL A 142 -0.62 -10.99 9.85
N MET A 143 -1.33 -10.06 10.50
CA MET A 143 -2.70 -10.30 10.94
C MET A 143 -3.65 -9.94 9.81
N LYS A 144 -4.48 -10.88 9.41
CA LYS A 144 -5.48 -10.68 8.36
C LYS A 144 -6.88 -10.54 8.94
N TYR A 145 -7.69 -9.73 8.28
CA TYR A 145 -9.06 -9.43 8.67
C TYR A 145 -9.99 -9.49 7.46
N THR A 146 -11.25 -9.83 7.71
CA THR A 146 -12.31 -9.81 6.68
C THR A 146 -13.14 -8.53 6.76
N LEU A 147 -13.23 -7.92 7.94
CA LEU A 147 -13.97 -6.70 8.23
C LEU A 147 -13.16 -5.83 9.20
N TYR A 148 -12.94 -4.57 8.84
CA TYR A 148 -12.13 -3.64 9.62
C TYR A 148 -12.65 -2.21 9.52
N HIS A 149 -12.73 -1.49 10.63
CA HIS A 149 -13.07 -0.07 10.66
C HIS A 149 -11.79 0.78 10.63
N ILE A 150 -11.66 1.71 9.69
CA ILE A 150 -10.54 2.66 9.60
C ILE A 150 -11.10 4.04 9.24
N ASN A 151 -10.76 5.06 10.02
CA ASN A 151 -11.09 6.47 9.76
C ASN A 151 -12.58 6.74 9.49
N GLY A 152 -13.47 6.00 10.16
CA GLY A 152 -14.92 6.13 9.98
C GLY A 152 -15.53 5.24 8.90
N TYR A 153 -14.72 4.43 8.20
CA TYR A 153 -15.18 3.54 7.13
C TYR A 153 -15.00 2.09 7.51
N VAL A 154 -16.00 1.26 7.19
CA VAL A 154 -15.95 -0.19 7.41
C VAL A 154 -15.55 -0.87 6.11
N PHE A 155 -14.30 -1.30 6.02
CA PHE A 155 -13.77 -2.07 4.89
C PHE A 155 -14.12 -3.54 5.03
N CYS A 156 -14.67 -4.13 3.98
CA CYS A 156 -15.10 -5.52 3.94
C CYS A 156 -14.49 -6.20 2.71
N ILE A 157 -13.77 -7.30 2.93
CA ILE A 157 -13.27 -8.11 1.82
C ILE A 157 -14.45 -8.68 1.03
N GLN A 158 -14.22 -8.95 -0.25
CA GLN A 158 -15.24 -9.59 -1.09
C GLN A 158 -15.63 -10.96 -0.51
N SER A 159 -16.93 -11.19 -0.36
CA SER A 159 -17.44 -12.52 0.05
C SER A 159 -17.16 -13.55 -1.04
N ARG A 160 -17.05 -14.83 -0.66
CA ARG A 160 -16.88 -15.95 -1.62
C ARG A 160 -18.03 -16.06 -2.64
N GLU A 161 -19.17 -15.45 -2.34
CA GLU A 161 -20.37 -15.42 -3.20
C GLU A 161 -20.36 -14.25 -4.19
N GLY A 162 -19.32 -13.41 -4.19
CA GLY A 162 -19.19 -12.28 -5.11
C GLY A 162 -20.12 -11.11 -4.77
N ILE A 163 -20.73 -11.09 -3.58
CA ILE A 163 -21.50 -9.95 -3.09
C ILE A 163 -20.51 -8.85 -2.70
N PHE A 164 -20.60 -7.72 -3.40
CA PHE A 164 -19.83 -6.51 -3.14
C PHE A 164 -20.62 -5.59 -2.22
N ASN A 165 -20.02 -5.22 -1.10
CA ASN A 165 -20.54 -4.17 -0.25
C ASN A 165 -19.95 -2.84 -0.73
N GLN A 166 -20.59 -1.70 -0.39
CA GLN A 166 -20.14 -0.38 -0.82
C GLN A 166 -18.66 -0.07 -0.50
N ASN A 167 -18.06 -0.80 0.44
CA ASN A 167 -16.68 -0.63 0.90
C ASN A 167 -15.75 -1.82 0.57
N SER A 168 -16.06 -2.56 -0.50
CA SER A 168 -15.19 -3.63 -1.02
C SER A 168 -14.31 -3.17 -2.19
N GLY A 169 -14.43 -1.91 -2.62
CA GLY A 169 -13.56 -1.27 -3.60
C GLY A 169 -12.72 -0.16 -2.96
N VAL A 170 -11.51 0.03 -3.46
CA VAL A 170 -10.60 1.11 -3.05
C VAL A 170 -10.08 1.86 -4.27
N CYS A 171 -9.82 3.15 -4.10
CA CYS A 171 -9.17 3.99 -5.11
C CYS A 171 -7.90 4.57 -4.48
N VAL A 172 -6.80 4.54 -5.21
CA VAL A 172 -5.55 5.19 -4.80
C VAL A 172 -5.06 6.08 -5.93
N GLU A 173 -4.70 7.31 -5.57
CA GLU A 173 -3.91 8.18 -6.43
C GLU A 173 -2.44 7.84 -6.25
N SER A 174 -1.77 7.50 -7.34
CA SER A 174 -0.34 7.17 -7.38
C SER A 174 0.37 8.15 -8.30
N THR A 175 1.53 8.63 -7.89
CA THR A 175 2.43 9.36 -8.77
C THR A 175 3.33 8.36 -9.47
N ASP A 176 2.99 8.05 -10.71
CA ASP A 176 3.69 7.07 -11.52
C ASP A 176 4.92 7.66 -12.17
N THR A 177 6.01 6.90 -12.11
CA THR A 177 7.28 7.27 -12.75
C THR A 177 7.29 6.71 -14.17
N HIS A 178 7.25 7.60 -15.16
CA HIS A 178 7.37 7.25 -16.56
C HIS A 178 8.77 7.59 -17.06
N ILE A 179 9.43 6.60 -17.66
CA ILE A 179 10.75 6.79 -18.28
C ILE A 179 10.52 6.80 -19.78
N SER A 180 10.71 7.97 -20.39
CA SER A 180 10.57 8.12 -21.84
C SER A 180 11.68 7.37 -22.59
N ARG A 181 11.51 7.18 -23.90
CA ARG A 181 12.58 6.61 -24.76
C ARG A 181 13.85 7.48 -24.77
N LYS A 182 13.74 8.76 -24.41
CA LYS A 182 14.86 9.70 -24.28
C LYS A 182 15.47 9.71 -22.87
N GLU A 183 15.07 8.76 -22.01
CA GLU A 183 15.52 8.65 -20.62
C GLU A 183 15.15 9.83 -19.72
N GLU A 184 14.15 10.61 -20.14
CA GLU A 184 13.54 11.65 -19.30
C GLU A 184 12.54 10.99 -18.35
N VAL A 185 12.67 11.30 -17.06
CA VAL A 185 11.75 10.86 -16.02
C VAL A 185 10.64 11.89 -15.88
N THR A 186 9.41 11.49 -16.16
CA THR A 186 8.20 12.28 -15.94
C THR A 186 7.34 11.65 -14.86
N TYR A 187 6.67 12.47 -14.08
CA TYR A 187 5.76 12.05 -13.02
C TYR A 187 4.34 12.40 -13.44
N ASP A 188 3.44 11.42 -13.39
CA ASP A 188 2.02 11.65 -13.67
C ASP A 188 1.15 11.07 -12.55
N ASN A 189 0.08 11.79 -12.20
CA ASN A 189 -0.85 11.34 -11.18
C ASN A 189 -1.91 10.46 -11.84
N THR A 190 -1.89 9.18 -11.48
CA THR A 190 -2.80 8.17 -12.01
C THR A 190 -3.66 7.59 -10.90
N PHE A 191 -4.95 7.43 -11.18
CA PHE A 191 -5.87 6.75 -10.28
C PHE A 191 -5.94 5.25 -10.58
N TYR A 192 -5.74 4.46 -9.54
CA TYR A 192 -5.87 3.01 -9.57
C TYR A 192 -7.06 2.56 -8.77
N TYR A 193 -7.86 1.66 -9.34
CA TYR A 193 -9.03 1.08 -8.68
C TYR A 193 -8.76 -0.38 -8.33
N GLY A 194 -9.02 -0.76 -7.09
CA GLY A 194 -8.76 -2.09 -6.58
C GLY A 194 -10.00 -2.73 -5.98
N ALA A 195 -10.20 -4.03 -6.23
CA ALA A 195 -11.14 -4.84 -5.47
C ALA A 195 -10.43 -5.41 -4.23
N LEU A 196 -10.92 -5.10 -3.03
CA LEU A 196 -10.30 -5.51 -1.78
C LEU A 196 -10.41 -7.03 -1.57
N GLN A 197 -9.26 -7.70 -1.52
CA GLN A 197 -9.15 -9.14 -1.32
C GLN A 197 -8.79 -9.49 0.12
N GLU A 198 -7.83 -8.75 0.71
CA GLU A 198 -7.40 -8.98 2.09
C GLU A 198 -7.06 -7.65 2.78
N ILE A 199 -7.36 -7.57 4.08
CA ILE A 199 -6.93 -6.48 4.94
C ILE A 199 -5.84 -7.01 5.85
N TRP A 200 -4.64 -6.47 5.74
CA TRP A 200 -3.50 -6.85 6.56
C TRP A 200 -3.23 -5.77 7.59
N VAL A 201 -2.92 -6.17 8.81
CA VAL A 201 -2.30 -5.31 9.81
C VAL A 201 -0.89 -5.83 10.03
N VAL A 202 0.08 -4.97 9.71
CA VAL A 202 1.48 -5.23 10.01
C VAL A 202 1.77 -4.63 11.38
N ASP A 203 1.94 -5.51 12.35
CA ASP A 203 2.21 -5.16 13.73
C ASP A 203 3.73 -5.12 13.96
N TYR A 204 4.25 -3.94 14.28
CA TYR A 204 5.66 -3.75 14.65
C TYR A 204 5.89 -3.89 16.16
N HIS A 205 5.11 -4.76 16.80
CA HIS A 205 5.11 -5.21 18.19
C HIS A 205 4.90 -4.15 19.29
N ILE A 206 5.21 -2.86 19.08
CA ILE A 206 4.98 -1.80 20.09
C ILE A 206 4.68 -0.46 19.41
N ARG A 207 3.80 -0.46 18.42
CA ARG A 207 3.27 0.80 17.87
C ARG A 207 1.81 0.93 18.31
N LYS A 208 1.45 2.08 18.92
CA LYS A 208 0.02 2.45 19.03
C LYS A 208 -0.61 2.52 17.62
N LYS A 209 0.21 2.88 16.63
CA LYS A 209 -0.17 3.00 15.22
C LYS A 209 -0.03 1.67 14.48
N LYS A 210 -1.17 1.05 14.19
CA LYS A 210 -1.26 -0.13 13.33
C LYS A 210 -1.10 0.31 11.86
N ASN A 211 -0.27 -0.39 11.09
CA ASN A 211 -0.17 -0.15 9.64
C ASN A 211 -1.10 -1.10 8.91
N HIS A 212 -2.17 -0.55 8.34
CA HIS A 212 -3.14 -1.29 7.54
C HIS A 212 -2.67 -1.32 6.08
N ILE A 213 -2.58 -2.51 5.51
CA ILE A 213 -2.23 -2.71 4.10
C ILE A 213 -3.39 -3.43 3.44
N PHE A 214 -3.89 -2.86 2.35
CA PHE A 214 -4.94 -3.46 1.55
C PHE A 214 -4.32 -4.22 0.38
N ASN A 215 -4.55 -5.53 0.36
CA ASN A 215 -4.23 -6.35 -0.79
C ASN A 215 -5.43 -6.36 -1.74
N CYS A 216 -5.23 -5.85 -2.95
CA CYS A 216 -6.31 -5.63 -3.90
C CYS A 216 -5.99 -6.19 -5.28
N ASP A 217 -7.05 -6.59 -5.98
CA ASP A 217 -7.02 -6.84 -7.42
C ASP A 217 -7.14 -5.50 -8.16
N TRP A 218 -6.01 -4.93 -8.55
CA TRP A 218 -5.94 -3.61 -9.19
C TRP A 218 -6.29 -3.63 -10.68
N VAL A 219 -6.99 -2.59 -11.12
CA VAL A 219 -7.29 -2.28 -12.52
C VAL A 219 -6.88 -0.83 -12.80
N HIS A 220 -6.06 -0.65 -13.83
CA HIS A 220 -5.64 0.66 -14.29
C HIS A 220 -6.73 1.28 -15.18
N ASN A 221 -7.11 2.53 -14.89
CA ASN A 221 -7.99 3.31 -15.74
C ASN A 221 -7.14 4.12 -16.72
N LYS A 222 -7.31 3.89 -18.03
CA LYS A 222 -6.65 4.68 -19.09
C LYS A 222 -7.48 5.88 -19.46
#